data_AF-A0A950HD88-F1
#
_entry.id   AF-A0A950HD88-F1
#
_cell.length_a   1.000
_cell.length_b   1.000
_cell.length_c   1.000
_cell.angle_alpha   90.00
_cell.angle_beta   90.00
_cell.angle_gamma   90.00
#
_symmetry.space_group_name_H-M   'P 1'
#
loop_
_entity.id
_entity.type
_entity.pdbx_description
1 polymer ?
#
loop_
_entity_poly.entity_id
_entity_poly.type
_entity_poly.pdbx_seq_one_letter_code
_entity_poly.pdbx_strand_id
1 'polypeptide(L)'
;MALPWKRGGPTGRAHYRAHYLAPCSNLYYIEDDPPERAKTSPTTGMPQLPFKNVISVDVEDYFQAESFAEIVDRSRWNTYTSRVDANTRRLLELFDERGVQASFFIVGWVAERFPQLIRDIAAAGHELGCHSYWHRLIYKLTAEDFR
;
A
#
# COMPACT_ATOMS: atom_id res chain seq x y z
N MET A 1 -14.36 17.66 31.45
CA MET A 1 -13.94 18.82 30.65
C MET A 1 -12.43 18.74 30.49
N ALA A 2 -11.92 18.89 29.26
CA ALA A 2 -10.70 18.28 28.70
C ALA A 2 -9.38 18.41 29.48
N LEU A 3 -8.51 17.38 29.36
CA LEU A 3 -7.04 17.43 29.49
C LEU A 3 -6.40 16.17 28.81
N PRO A 4 -5.09 16.17 28.45
CA PRO A 4 -4.63 15.98 27.07
C PRO A 4 -3.66 14.80 26.81
N TRP A 5 -3.28 14.64 25.54
CA TRP A 5 -2.22 13.80 24.97
C TRP A 5 -0.91 13.80 25.78
N LYS A 6 -0.37 12.60 26.09
CA LYS A 6 1.02 12.40 26.54
C LYS A 6 1.77 11.48 25.58
N ARG A 7 2.82 12.03 24.96
CA ARG A 7 3.95 11.29 24.38
C ARG A 7 4.86 10.82 25.52
N GLY A 8 5.22 9.54 25.53
CA GLY A 8 6.28 8.99 26.37
C GLY A 8 7.18 8.05 25.56
N GLY A 9 8.46 8.41 25.43
CA GLY A 9 9.57 7.44 25.36
C GLY A 9 10.30 7.43 26.73
N PRO A 10 11.44 6.73 26.92
CA PRO A 10 12.27 6.00 25.95
C PRO A 10 12.69 4.58 26.40
N THR A 11 13.42 3.87 25.53
CA THR A 11 14.20 2.63 25.76
C THR A 11 13.44 1.36 26.18
N GLY A 12 13.05 0.54 25.20
CA GLY A 12 12.76 -0.89 25.39
C GLY A 12 13.43 -1.67 24.28
N ARG A 13 14.58 -2.29 24.55
CA ARG A 13 15.17 -3.29 23.65
C ARG A 13 14.21 -4.48 23.66
N ALA A 14 13.48 -4.71 22.56
CA ALA A 14 12.65 -5.89 22.42
C ALA A 14 13.56 -7.12 22.41
N HIS A 15 13.47 -7.92 23.47
CA HIS A 15 14.12 -9.22 23.55
C HIS A 15 13.21 -10.24 22.84
N TYR A 16 13.46 -10.52 21.57
CA TYR A 16 12.77 -11.58 20.85
C TYR A 16 13.33 -12.94 21.27
N ARG A 17 12.48 -13.81 21.82
CA ARG A 17 12.83 -15.19 22.18
C ARG A 17 12.14 -16.13 21.19
N ALA A 18 12.89 -16.64 20.23
CA ALA A 18 12.40 -17.69 19.33
C ALA A 18 12.45 -19.03 20.07
N HIS A 19 11.29 -19.68 20.27
CA HIS A 19 11.22 -21.05 20.78
C HIS A 19 11.05 -22.03 19.61
N TYR A 20 11.90 -23.05 19.56
CA TYR A 20 11.92 -24.07 18.50
C TYR A 20 10.96 -25.21 18.87
N LEU A 21 9.90 -25.43 18.08
CA LEU A 21 9.10 -26.65 18.12
C LEU A 21 8.93 -27.21 16.70
N ALA A 22 9.59 -28.35 16.46
CA ALA A 22 9.41 -29.32 15.37
C ALA A 22 9.82 -28.91 13.92
N PRO A 23 10.26 -29.87 13.07
CA PRO A 23 11.18 -29.63 11.96
C PRO A 23 10.56 -29.18 10.63
N CYS A 24 9.24 -28.95 10.55
CA CYS A 24 8.55 -28.78 9.26
C CYS A 24 7.53 -27.62 9.27
N SER A 25 7.95 -26.42 9.63
CA SER A 25 7.21 -25.19 9.31
C SER A 25 8.07 -23.96 9.57
N ASN A 26 8.49 -23.27 8.50
CA ASN A 26 9.14 -21.96 8.57
C ASN A 26 8.09 -20.86 8.85
N LEU A 27 7.32 -21.02 9.92
CA LEU A 27 6.30 -20.07 10.32
C LEU A 27 6.79 -19.36 11.57
N TYR A 28 7.38 -18.17 11.38
CA TYR A 28 7.72 -17.27 12.48
C TYR A 28 6.51 -16.40 12.77
N TYR A 29 6.02 -16.42 14.01
CA TYR A 29 5.07 -15.42 14.49
C TYR A 29 5.81 -14.43 15.39
N ILE A 30 5.59 -13.14 15.11
CA ILE A 30 5.94 -12.04 16.00
C ILE A 30 4.70 -11.83 16.87
N GLU A 31 4.82 -12.07 18.18
CA GLU A 31 3.78 -11.71 19.13
C GLU A 31 3.83 -10.19 19.34
N ASP A 32 2.98 -9.46 18.63
CA ASP A 32 2.53 -8.14 19.06
C ASP A 32 1.21 -8.31 19.85
N ASP A 33 0.96 -7.40 20.80
CA ASP A 33 -0.04 -7.42 21.90
C ASP A 33 -1.25 -8.39 21.76
N PRO A 34 -1.68 -9.03 22.88
CA PRO A 34 -2.66 -10.10 22.84
C PRO A 34 -4.00 -9.65 22.23
N PRO A 35 -4.54 -10.39 21.24
CA PRO A 35 -5.78 -9.99 20.58
C PRO A 35 -6.96 -10.14 21.54
N GLU A 36 -7.85 -9.16 21.49
CA GLU A 36 -9.15 -9.18 22.16
C GLU A 36 -9.92 -10.47 21.79
N ARG A 37 -10.55 -11.10 22.79
CA ARG A 37 -11.15 -12.45 22.76
C ARG A 37 -11.73 -12.86 21.39
N ALA A 38 -11.03 -13.75 20.70
CA ALA A 38 -11.54 -14.46 19.53
C ALA A 38 -12.87 -15.16 19.86
N LYS A 39 -13.92 -14.85 19.11
CA LYS A 39 -15.20 -15.57 19.18
C LYS A 39 -14.99 -16.96 18.57
N THR A 40 -15.16 -18.01 19.36
CA THR A 40 -14.99 -19.40 18.91
C THR A 40 -16.14 -19.81 17.98
N SER A 41 -15.82 -20.28 16.77
CA SER A 41 -16.79 -20.95 15.89
C SER A 41 -16.77 -22.47 16.13
N PRO A 42 -17.93 -23.15 16.13
CA PRO A 42 -18.01 -24.56 16.52
C PRO A 42 -17.89 -25.48 15.29
N THR A 43 -16.70 -25.66 14.70
CA THR A 43 -16.48 -26.86 13.84
C THR A 43 -15.02 -27.31 13.66
N THR A 44 -14.00 -26.64 14.17
CA THR A 44 -12.64 -27.19 14.16
C THR A 44 -11.88 -26.59 15.33
N GLY A 45 -11.29 -27.40 16.22
CA GLY A 45 -10.55 -26.94 17.40
C GLY A 45 -9.24 -26.20 17.09
N MET A 46 -9.08 -25.69 15.87
CA MET A 46 -7.99 -24.84 15.44
C MET A 46 -8.42 -23.38 15.66
N PRO A 47 -7.62 -22.56 16.37
CA PRO A 47 -7.88 -21.13 16.41
C PRO A 47 -7.88 -20.58 14.97
N GLN A 48 -9.02 -20.01 14.55
CA GLN A 48 -9.11 -19.24 13.32
C GLN A 48 -8.26 -17.99 13.52
N LEU A 49 -7.03 -18.00 13.01
CA LEU A 49 -6.24 -16.77 12.97
C LEU A 49 -6.95 -15.77 12.06
N PRO A 50 -7.04 -14.49 12.44
CA PRO A 50 -7.65 -13.48 11.59
C PRO A 50 -6.88 -13.43 10.27
N PHE A 51 -7.57 -13.70 9.15
CA PHE A 51 -6.99 -13.54 7.82
C PHE A 51 -6.70 -12.06 7.58
N LYS A 52 -5.41 -11.72 7.45
CA LYS A 52 -4.99 -10.37 7.09
C LYS A 52 -4.99 -10.23 5.58
N ASN A 53 -5.94 -9.47 5.06
CA ASN A 53 -5.97 -9.08 3.64
C ASN A 53 -5.18 -7.78 3.45
N VAL A 54 -4.50 -7.67 2.33
CA VAL A 54 -3.76 -6.46 1.93
C VAL A 54 -4.24 -6.06 0.54
N ILE A 55 -4.37 -4.75 0.32
CA ILE A 55 -4.72 -4.17 -0.97
C ILE A 55 -3.71 -3.10 -1.34
N SER A 56 -3.26 -3.13 -2.59
CA SER A 56 -2.44 -2.09 -3.20
C SER A 56 -3.11 -1.57 -4.46
N VAL A 57 -2.77 -0.33 -4.81
CA VAL A 57 -3.31 0.38 -5.97
C VAL A 57 -2.15 1.00 -6.73
N ASP A 58 -1.98 0.63 -8.00
CA ASP A 58 -1.06 1.32 -8.90
C ASP A 58 -1.79 2.53 -9.49
N VAL A 59 -1.26 3.73 -9.21
CA VAL A 59 -1.84 5.01 -9.63
C VAL A 59 -1.21 5.41 -10.95
N GLU A 60 -1.80 4.89 -12.02
CA GLU A 60 -1.44 5.15 -13.41
C GLU A 60 -2.68 5.41 -14.27
N ASP A 61 -2.51 6.15 -15.35
CA ASP A 61 -3.58 6.40 -16.33
C ASP A 61 -3.58 5.32 -17.43
N TYR A 62 -4.69 5.20 -18.16
CA TYR A 62 -4.87 4.12 -19.14
C TYR A 62 -3.83 4.14 -20.27
N PHE A 63 -3.27 5.31 -20.59
CA PHE A 63 -2.23 5.49 -21.61
C PHE A 63 -0.81 5.22 -21.10
N GLN A 64 -0.66 4.91 -19.80
CA GLN A 64 0.61 4.57 -19.14
C GLN A 64 0.79 3.07 -18.93
N ALA A 65 -0.28 2.28 -19.13
CA ALA A 65 -0.21 0.82 -19.03
C ALA A 65 0.79 0.26 -20.05
N GLU A 66 1.71 -0.60 -19.59
CA GLU A 66 2.77 -1.17 -20.43
C GLU A 66 2.21 -1.91 -21.66
N SER A 67 1.00 -2.47 -21.58
CA SER A 67 0.33 -3.11 -22.71
C SER A 67 0.10 -2.18 -23.92
N PHE A 68 0.14 -0.86 -23.72
CA PHE A 68 0.03 0.14 -24.78
C PHE A 68 1.35 0.82 -25.14
N ALA A 69 2.49 0.43 -24.54
CA ALA A 69 3.77 1.12 -24.69
C ALA A 69 4.29 1.17 -26.14
N GLU A 70 3.90 0.20 -26.99
CA GLU A 70 4.28 0.16 -28.41
C GLU A 70 3.38 1.03 -29.31
N ILE A 71 2.19 1.41 -28.82
CA ILE A 71 1.15 2.11 -29.61
C ILE A 71 1.01 3.56 -29.16
N VAL A 72 1.23 3.82 -27.87
CA VAL A 72 1.07 5.14 -27.26
C VAL A 72 2.44 5.77 -27.00
N ASP A 73 2.79 6.73 -27.84
CA ASP A 73 4.00 7.53 -27.66
C ASP A 73 3.91 8.38 -26.38
N ARG A 74 4.93 8.27 -25.52
CA ARG A 74 5.05 9.03 -24.27
C ARG A 74 5.02 10.55 -24.48
N SER A 75 5.57 11.05 -25.58
CA SER A 75 5.52 12.47 -25.93
C SER A 75 4.09 12.99 -26.09
N ARG A 76 3.14 12.09 -26.37
CA ARG A 76 1.72 12.40 -26.56
C ARG A 76 0.89 12.26 -25.30
N TRP A 77 1.45 11.81 -24.17
CA TRP A 77 0.67 11.59 -22.94
C TRP A 77 -0.15 12.81 -22.51
N ASN A 78 0.40 14.03 -22.64
CA ASN A 78 -0.32 15.27 -22.32
C ASN A 78 -1.52 15.57 -23.25
N THR A 79 -1.68 14.84 -24.36
CA THR A 79 -2.80 15.02 -25.31
C THR A 79 -4.00 14.14 -24.99
N TYR A 80 -3.84 13.16 -24.11
CA TYR A 80 -4.92 12.26 -23.69
C TYR A 80 -5.65 12.84 -22.47
N THR A 81 -6.97 12.68 -22.45
CA THR A 81 -7.78 13.06 -21.31
C THR A 81 -7.44 12.16 -20.13
N SER A 82 -6.86 12.73 -19.08
CA SER A 82 -6.55 11.99 -17.87
C SER A 82 -7.82 11.54 -17.13
N ARG A 83 -7.79 10.32 -16.61
CA ARG A 83 -8.87 9.72 -15.80
C ARG A 83 -8.41 9.36 -14.40
N VAL A 84 -7.09 9.39 -14.14
CA VAL A 84 -6.50 8.93 -12.89
C VAL A 84 -7.07 9.67 -11.68
N ASP A 85 -7.19 11.00 -11.73
CA ASP A 85 -7.66 11.80 -10.59
C ASP A 85 -9.10 11.45 -10.17
N ALA A 86 -10.04 11.47 -11.11
CA ALA A 86 -11.44 11.16 -10.82
C ALA A 86 -11.63 9.71 -10.34
N ASN A 87 -10.91 8.76 -10.96
CA ASN A 87 -11.01 7.34 -10.58
C ASN A 87 -10.40 7.07 -9.20
N THR A 88 -9.23 7.65 -8.91
CA THR A 88 -8.58 7.49 -7.61
C THR A 88 -9.40 8.12 -6.51
N ARG A 89 -10.02 9.29 -6.72
CA ARG A 89 -10.92 9.91 -5.74
C ARG A 89 -12.12 9.02 -5.40
N ARG A 90 -12.74 8.41 -6.40
CA ARG A 90 -13.82 7.46 -6.19
C ARG A 90 -13.38 6.23 -5.40
N LEU A 91 -12.14 5.79 -5.59
CA LEU A 91 -11.58 4.69 -4.80
C LEU A 91 -11.33 5.11 -3.34
N LEU A 92 -10.85 6.33 -3.10
CA LEU A 92 -10.68 6.88 -1.76
C LEU A 92 -12.04 6.96 -1.03
N GLU A 93 -13.09 7.42 -1.69
CA GLU A 93 -14.45 7.43 -1.14
C GLU A 93 -14.89 6.01 -0.73
N LEU A 94 -14.68 5.02 -1.61
CA LEU A 94 -15.03 3.63 -1.32
C LEU A 94 -14.21 3.05 -0.15
N PHE A 95 -12.94 3.42 -0.03
CA PHE A 95 -12.09 2.97 1.07
C PHE A 95 -12.51 3.61 2.40
N ASP A 96 -12.86 4.90 2.39
CA ASP A 96 -13.39 5.60 3.56
C ASP A 96 -14.72 4.97 4.04
N GLU A 97 -15.66 4.75 3.13
CA GLU A 97 -16.95 4.08 3.41
C GLU A 97 -16.79 2.70 4.07
N ARG A 98 -15.66 2.02 3.82
CA ARG A 98 -15.38 0.68 4.32
C ARG A 98 -14.35 0.63 5.44
N GLY A 99 -13.79 1.78 5.84
CA GLY A 99 -12.70 1.85 6.82
C GLY A 99 -11.46 1.05 6.39
N VAL A 100 -11.14 1.02 5.09
CA VAL A 100 -10.03 0.26 4.53
C VAL A 100 -8.82 1.16 4.34
N GLN A 101 -7.65 0.72 4.79
CA GLN A 101 -6.36 1.30 4.44
C GLN A 101 -5.67 0.47 3.36
N ALA A 102 -4.84 1.13 2.55
CA ALA A 102 -4.26 0.58 1.34
C ALA A 102 -2.91 1.25 1.07
N SER A 103 -2.09 0.62 0.22
CA SER A 103 -0.83 1.19 -0.27
C SER A 103 -0.98 1.64 -1.73
N PHE A 104 -0.64 2.89 -2.02
CA PHE A 104 -0.78 3.48 -3.35
C PHE A 104 0.60 3.68 -3.98
N PHE A 105 0.89 2.98 -5.07
CA PHE A 105 2.14 3.11 -5.82
C PHE A 105 1.95 4.11 -6.96
N ILE A 106 2.66 5.24 -6.89
CA ILE A 106 2.38 6.39 -7.76
C ILE A 106 3.42 6.50 -8.88
N VAL A 107 2.96 6.62 -10.12
CA VAL A 107 3.81 6.98 -11.27
C VAL A 107 4.24 8.44 -11.15
N GLY A 108 5.54 8.73 -11.28
CA GLY A 108 6.09 10.08 -11.13
C GLY A 108 5.42 11.13 -12.02
N TRP A 109 5.08 10.77 -13.27
CA TRP A 109 4.32 11.63 -14.18
C TRP A 109 2.97 12.09 -13.59
N VAL A 110 2.26 11.20 -12.88
CA VAL A 110 1.00 11.50 -12.19
C VAL A 110 1.27 12.39 -10.98
N ALA A 111 2.29 12.07 -10.18
CA ALA A 111 2.63 12.83 -8.98
C ALA A 111 2.92 14.31 -9.28
N GLU A 112 3.61 14.60 -10.38
CA GLU A 112 3.89 15.98 -10.81
C GLU A 112 2.64 16.76 -11.24
N ARG A 113 1.69 16.09 -11.89
CA ARG A 113 0.51 16.74 -12.49
C ARG A 113 -0.66 16.86 -11.54
N PHE A 114 -0.81 15.89 -10.65
CA PHE A 114 -1.88 15.84 -9.66
C PHE A 114 -1.33 15.85 -8.24
N PRO A 115 -0.51 16.84 -7.86
CA PRO A 115 0.13 16.85 -6.54
C PRO A 115 -0.90 16.96 -5.40
N GLN A 116 -2.09 17.53 -5.68
CA GLN A 116 -3.18 17.57 -4.71
C GLN A 116 -3.77 16.18 -4.47
N LEU A 117 -3.95 15.36 -5.52
CA LEU A 117 -4.39 13.98 -5.37
C LEU A 117 -3.46 13.20 -4.45
N ILE A 118 -2.14 13.36 -4.62
CA ILE A 118 -1.14 12.65 -3.80
C ILE A 118 -1.24 13.07 -2.33
N ARG A 119 -1.43 14.37 -2.07
CA ARG A 119 -1.68 14.89 -0.72
C ARG A 119 -2.98 14.34 -0.12
N ASP A 120 -4.03 14.24 -0.92
CA ASP A 120 -5.33 13.72 -0.48
C ASP A 120 -5.23 12.24 -0.09
N ILE A 121 -4.51 11.42 -0.87
CA ILE A 121 -4.25 10.00 -0.55
C ILE A 121 -3.52 9.88 0.80
N ALA A 122 -2.45 10.66 1.00
CA ALA A 122 -1.71 10.66 2.26
C ALA A 122 -2.55 11.16 3.44
N ALA A 123 -3.36 12.22 3.23
CA ALA A 123 -4.22 12.79 4.26
C ALA A 123 -5.33 11.82 4.70
N ALA A 124 -5.79 10.94 3.80
CA ALA A 124 -6.71 9.84 4.11
C ALA A 124 -6.04 8.68 4.87
N GLY A 125 -4.73 8.76 5.15
CA GLY A 125 -4.02 7.78 5.97
C GLY A 125 -3.57 6.52 5.22
N HIS A 126 -3.52 6.57 3.88
CA HIS A 126 -2.97 5.51 3.06
C HIS A 126 -1.45 5.59 2.95
N GLU A 127 -0.79 4.45 2.74
CA GLU A 127 0.65 4.41 2.47
C GLU A 127 0.94 4.86 1.03
N LEU A 128 2.02 5.61 0.83
CA LEU A 128 2.50 6.00 -0.50
C LEU A 128 3.77 5.22 -0.87
N GLY A 129 3.77 4.65 -2.07
CA GLY A 129 4.89 3.99 -2.71
C GLY A 129 5.27 4.62 -4.05
N CYS A 130 6.48 4.33 -4.51
CA CYS A 130 6.96 4.76 -5.84
C CYS A 130 6.65 3.68 -6.88
N HIS A 131 6.09 4.09 -8.02
CA HIS A 131 5.83 3.22 -9.18
C HIS A 131 6.65 3.61 -10.40
N SER A 132 7.90 4.02 -10.18
CA SER A 132 8.80 4.64 -11.17
C SER A 132 8.26 5.96 -11.75
N TYR A 133 9.10 6.67 -12.50
CA TYR A 133 8.65 7.92 -13.13
C TYR A 133 7.84 7.69 -14.41
N TRP A 134 8.34 6.80 -15.28
CA TRP A 134 7.83 6.59 -16.63
C TRP A 134 7.07 5.28 -16.82
N HIS A 135 6.88 4.51 -15.75
CA HIS A 135 6.29 3.16 -15.80
C HIS A 135 6.97 2.26 -16.86
N ARG A 136 8.30 2.33 -16.94
CA ARG A 136 9.11 1.49 -17.86
C ARG A 136 9.43 0.17 -17.16
N LEU A 137 9.38 -0.92 -17.92
CA LEU A 137 9.87 -2.23 -17.47
C LEU A 137 11.33 -2.15 -17.05
N ILE A 138 11.62 -2.55 -15.81
CA ILE A 138 12.95 -2.45 -15.19
C ILE A 138 14.04 -3.16 -16.00
N TYR A 139 13.73 -4.29 -16.63
CA TYR A 139 14.69 -5.06 -17.44
C TYR A 139 14.96 -4.44 -18.82
N LYS A 140 14.24 -3.38 -19.21
CA LYS A 140 14.53 -2.55 -20.39
C LYS A 140 15.35 -1.30 -20.03
N LEU A 141 15.72 -1.13 -18.77
CA LEU A 141 16.51 0.01 -18.29
C LEU A 141 18.00 -0.34 -18.25
N THR A 142 18.85 0.61 -18.63
CA THR A 142 20.27 0.55 -18.28
C THR A 142 20.47 0.87 -16.80
N ALA A 143 21.65 0.57 -16.25
CA ALA A 143 21.98 0.97 -14.88
C ALA A 143 22.03 2.50 -14.69
N GLU A 144 22.22 3.26 -15.77
CA GLU A 144 22.14 4.72 -15.75
C GLU A 144 20.69 5.20 -15.73
N ASP A 145 19.81 4.60 -16.55
CA ASP A 145 18.37 4.90 -16.55
C ASP A 145 17.68 4.65 -15.20
N PHE A 146 18.23 3.75 -14.36
CA PHE A 146 17.62 3.34 -13.10
C PHE A 146 18.04 4.16 -11.88
N ARG A 147 19.10 4.98 -11.99
CA ARG A 147 19.59 5.83 -10.89
C ARG A 147 18.80 7.13 -10.78
#